data_AF-A0A4P9VZ76-F1
#
_entry.id   AF-A0A4P9VZ76-F1
#
_cell.length_a   1.000
_cell.length_b   1.000
_cell.length_c   1.000
_cell.angle_alpha   90.00
_cell.angle_beta   90.00
_cell.angle_gamma   90.00
#
_symmetry.space_group_name_H-M   'P 1'
#
loop_
_entity.id
_entity.type
_entity.pdbx_description
1 polymer ?
#
loop_
_entity_poly.entity_id
_entity_poly.type
_entity_poly.pdbx_seq_one_letter_code
_entity_poly.pdbx_strand_id
1 'polypeptide(L)' 'SANVTTRRSYIALVEQVRATGGMVFVFSSLHTSGEQLEQLTGVAAILHFPLPDLEEE' A
#
# COMPACT_ATOMS: atom_id res chain seq x y z
N SER A 1 -1.75 9.78 -14.56
CA SER A 1 -1.89 8.89 -15.75
C SER A 1 -2.47 7.56 -15.30
N ALA A 2 -3.44 6.99 -16.01
CA ALA A 2 -4.13 5.75 -15.59
C ALA A 2 -3.36 4.51 -16.07
N ASN A 3 -2.24 4.18 -15.40
CA ASN A 3 -1.47 2.98 -15.74
C ASN A 3 -2.22 1.71 -15.29
N VAL A 4 -2.73 0.95 -16.26
CA VAL A 4 -3.51 -0.26 -16.01
C VAL A 4 -2.67 -1.35 -15.35
N THR A 5 -1.39 -1.47 -15.74
CA THR A 5 -0.48 -2.48 -15.19
C THR A 5 -0.24 -2.23 -13.71
N THR A 6 0.10 -1.00 -13.32
CA THR A 6 0.31 -0.63 -11.91
C THR A 6 -0.94 -0.88 -11.07
N ARG A 7 -2.12 -0.53 -11.60
CA ARG A 7 -3.39 -0.77 -10.91
C ARG A 7 -3.66 -2.26 -10.66
N ARG A 8 -3.34 -3.12 -11.63
CA ARG A 8 -3.48 -4.58 -11.47
C ARG A 8 -2.55 -5.11 -10.37
N SER A 9 -1.32 -4.62 -10.30
CA SER A 9 -0.39 -4.98 -9.23
C SER A 9 -0.91 -4.61 -7.84
N TYR A 10 -1.47 -3.40 -7.68
CA TYR A 10 -2.08 -3.00 -6.40
C TYR A 10 -3.31 -3.82 -6.03
N ILE A 11 -4.16 -4.19 -7.00
CA ILE A 11 -5.28 -5.10 -6.75
C ILE A 11 -4.77 -6.45 -6.23
N ALA A 12 -3.78 -7.04 -6.90
CA ALA A 12 -3.19 -8.32 -6.48
C ALA A 12 -2.57 -8.23 -5.08
N LEU A 13 -1.86 -7.14 -4.77
CA LEU A 13 -1.28 -6.89 -3.44
C LEU A 13 -2.37 -6.85 -2.35
N VAL A 14 -3.45 -6.11 -2.58
CA VAL A 14 -4.58 -6.02 -1.63
C VAL A 14 -5.24 -7.39 -1.41
N GLU A 15 -5.43 -8.16 -2.47
CA GLU A 15 -5.99 -9.51 -2.39
C GLU A 15 -5.07 -10.46 -1.59
N GLN A 16 -3.77 -10.41 -1.85
CA GLN A 16 -2.78 -11.22 -1.11
C GLN A 16 -2.79 -10.90 0.39
N VAL A 17 -2.73 -9.62 0.77
CA VAL A 17 -2.75 -9.22 2.19
C VAL A 17 -4.01 -9.71 2.89
N ARG A 18 -5.18 -9.58 2.24
CA ARG A 18 -6.45 -10.08 2.79
C ARG A 18 -6.45 -11.60 2.93
N ALA A 19 -5.89 -12.33 1.96
CA ALA A 19 -5.80 -13.79 2.00
C ALA A 19 -4.87 -14.30 3.12
N THR A 20 -3.80 -13.56 3.44
CA THR A 20 -2.91 -13.85 4.56
C THR A 20 -3.50 -13.46 5.93
N GLY A 21 -4.69 -12.86 5.96
CA GLY A 21 -5.38 -12.43 7.19
C GLY A 21 -4.97 -11.03 7.68
N GLY A 22 -4.26 -10.26 6.85
CA GLY A 22 -3.92 -8.86 7.13
C GLY A 22 -5.09 -7.91 6.89
N MET A 23 -5.03 -6.73 7.52
CA MET A 23 -6.00 -5.66 7.32
C MET A 23 -5.55 -4.71 6.21
N VAL A 24 -6.49 -4.26 5.39
CA VAL A 24 -6.22 -3.29 4.32
C VAL A 24 -7.16 -2.10 4.48
N PHE A 25 -6.61 -0.89 4.47
CA PHE A 25 -7.34 0.37 4.54
C PHE A 25 -7.12 1.17 3.26
N VAL A 26 -8.20 1.75 2.72
CA VAL A 26 -8.14 2.61 1.52
C VAL A 26 -8.51 4.03 1.94
N PHE A 27 -7.58 4.96 1.75
CA PHE A 27 -7.77 6.37 2.09
C PHE A 27 -8.24 7.17 0.88
N SER A 28 -9.17 8.09 1.11
CA SER A 28 -9.55 9.07 0.09
C SER A 28 -8.42 10.08 -0.10
N SER A 29 -8.03 10.33 -1.34
CA SER A 29 -7.05 11.35 -1.70
C SER A 29 -7.50 12.78 -1.41
N LEU A 30 -8.80 12.99 -1.13
CA LEU A 30 -9.37 14.31 -0.77
C LEU A 30 -9.49 14.52 0.74
N HIS A 31 -8.89 13.64 1.55
CA HIS A 31 -8.83 13.77 3.00
C HIS A 31 -7.37 13.90 3.43
N THR A 32 -7.10 14.63 4.51
CA THR A 32 -5.74 14.89 5.01
C THR A 32 -4.90 13.61 5.17
N SER A 33 -5.52 12.50 5.59
CA SER A 33 -4.82 11.22 5.71
C SER A 33 -4.38 10.63 4.37
N GLY A 34 -5.15 10.86 3.29
CA GLY A 34 -4.76 10.45 1.94
C GLY A 34 -3.67 11.34 1.37
N GLU A 35 -3.75 12.66 1.60
CA GLU A 35 -2.70 13.61 1.20
C GLU A 35 -1.35 13.27 1.85
N GLN A 36 -1.36 12.94 3.15
CA GLN A 36 -0.16 12.50 3.87
C GLN A 36 0.40 11.19 3.33
N LEU A 37 -0.45 10.22 3.00
CA LEU A 37 -0.02 8.96 2.41
C LEU A 37 0.56 9.16 1.00
N GLU A 38 0.00 10.06 0.20
CA GLU A 38 0.50 10.40 -1.13
C GLU A 38 1.91 11.01 -1.09
N GLN A 39 2.22 11.83 -0.06
CA GLN A 39 3.58 12.31 0.21
C GLN A 39 4.57 11.18 0.52
N LEU A 40 4.08 10.03 0.99
CA LEU A 40 4.83 8.79 1.22
C LEU A 40 4.70 7.80 0.07
N THR A 41 4.56 8.27 -1.18
CA THR A 41 4.38 7.49 -2.43
C THR A 41 2.99 6.91 -2.68
N GLY A 42 2.07 7.02 -1.72
CA GLY A 42 0.68 6.57 -1.86
C GLY A 42 0.39 5.15 -1.37
N VAL A 43 1.39 4.39 -0.93
CA VAL A 43 1.24 3.03 -0.37
C VAL A 43 2.17 2.87 0.83
N ALA A 44 1.64 2.30 1.92
CA ALA A 44 2.40 2.02 3.13
C ALA A 44 1.88 0.74 3.80
N ALA A 45 2.73 0.09 4.59
CA ALA A 45 2.39 -1.12 5.33
C ALA A 45 2.96 -1.08 6.75
N ILE A 46 2.24 -1.69 7.68
CA ILE A 46 2.70 -1.96 9.05
C ILE A 46 2.90 -3.46 9.16
N LEU A 47 4.10 -3.89 9.53
CA LEU A 47 4.47 -5.30 9.62
C LEU A 47 4.35 -5.81 11.06
N HIS A 48 4.11 -7.11 11.21
CA HIS A 48 4.05 -7.76 12.53
C HIS A 48 5.41 -7.93 13.19
N PHE A 49 6.48 -7.96 12.38
CA PHE A 49 7.86 -8.14 12.83
C PHE A 49 8.75 -7.13 12.13
N PRO A 50 9.85 -6.69 12.78
CA PRO A 50 10.83 -5.83 12.13
C PRO A 50 11.48 -6.60 10.97
N LEU A 51 11.65 -5.93 9.84
CA LEU A 51 12.34 -6.45 8.68
C LEU A 51 13.40 -5.41 8.26
N PRO A 52 14.64 -5.50 8.80
CA PRO A 52 15.63 -4.43 8.75
C PRO A 52 16.22 -4.16 7.35
N ASP A 53 16.15 -5.13 6.44
CA ASP A 53 16.82 -5.05 5.12
C ASP A 53 15.82 -4.81 3.96
N LEU A 54 14.69 -4.15 4.25
CA LEU A 54 13.67 -3.85 3.22
C LEU A 54 14.12 -2.80 2.19
N GLU A 55 15.13 -2.01 2.51
CA GLU A 55 15.62 -0.91 1.67
C GLU A 55 16.71 -1.35 0.68
N GLU A 56 17.13 -2.63 0.71
CA GLU A 56 18.12 -3.18 -0.23
C GLU A 56 17.46 -3.73 -1.51
N GLU A 57 17.04 -2.81 -2.39
CA GLU A 57 17.18 -2.81 -3.87
C GLU A 57 16.48 -1.61 -4.54
#